data_AF-A0A1X0NLM4-F1
#
_entry.id   AF-A0A1X0NLM4-F1
#
_cell.length_a   1.000
_cell.length_b   1.000
_cell.length_c   1.000
_cell.angle_alpha   90.00
_cell.angle_beta   90.00
_cell.angle_gamma   90.00
#
_symmetry.space_group_name_H-M   'P 1'
#
loop_
_entity.id
_entity.type
_entity.pdbx_description
1 polymer ?
#
loop_
_entity_poly.entity_id
_entity_poly.type
_entity_poly.pdbx_seq_one_letter_code
_entity_poly.pdbx_strand_id
1 'polypeptide(L)'
;MSDHQTHTDSSSFSDSGTTGVPSSDQLIAFDVNCFMIHILVEEVQATFFALREKQFPYMGSVCSKRIQDRIQQLLPVEYTVVVEGAYERSWGLFLERDAGILCYLHENCTREAVGWMIAPGSLRCFLSTEELHHVKDADEQLGCLVREKCTKELEGVCRNLLMEVMFTTWRGVDFLNGCQTVLELCDIGNLSFWKSLLEIMWVRPREGSSVRLRDIERGCQQLAFHVRVRCRWTELLGNALLVKYVYKSVLRVLLNANPPAMEPGAGCVREVPVGSLLLCRHGSADEVIVTLTGTNRWGRIPSIPEDVVRQIE
;
A
#
# COMPACT_ATOMS: atom_id res chain seq x y z
N MET A 1 -22.90 -93.79 -3.16
CA MET A 1 -24.29 -93.55 -2.71
C MET A 1 -24.43 -92.05 -2.53
N SER A 2 -25.20 -91.28 -3.28
CA SER A 2 -26.00 -91.49 -4.48
C SER A 2 -26.18 -90.10 -5.11
N ASP A 3 -26.33 -90.08 -6.42
CA ASP A 3 -26.60 -88.92 -7.27
C ASP A 3 -27.89 -88.16 -6.91
N HIS A 4 -27.94 -86.85 -7.21
CA HIS A 4 -28.91 -86.34 -8.20
C HIS A 4 -28.66 -84.88 -8.61
N GLN A 5 -28.65 -84.69 -9.93
CA GLN A 5 -28.74 -83.44 -10.68
C GLN A 5 -30.19 -82.90 -10.65
N THR A 6 -30.41 -81.59 -10.80
CA THR A 6 -30.89 -80.94 -12.05
C THR A 6 -31.45 -79.51 -11.86
N HIS A 7 -31.31 -78.73 -12.94
CA HIS A 7 -32.05 -77.52 -13.38
C HIS A 7 -31.80 -76.17 -12.67
N THR A 8 -31.00 -75.27 -13.28
CA THR A 8 -31.37 -74.23 -14.27
C THR A 8 -32.38 -73.22 -13.76
N ASP A 9 -31.92 -71.99 -13.50
CA ASP A 9 -32.64 -70.81 -13.97
C ASP A 9 -31.66 -69.69 -14.34
N SER A 10 -31.93 -69.16 -15.52
CA SER A 10 -31.21 -68.12 -16.22
C SER A 10 -31.71 -66.76 -15.73
N SER A 11 -30.83 -65.89 -15.27
CA SER A 11 -31.12 -64.45 -15.27
C SER A 11 -29.94 -63.70 -15.87
N SER A 12 -30.07 -63.42 -17.16
CA SER A 12 -29.35 -62.39 -17.89
C SER A 12 -29.49 -61.04 -17.17
N PHE A 13 -28.41 -60.55 -16.57
CA PHE A 13 -28.28 -59.13 -16.24
C PHE A 13 -27.59 -58.46 -17.41
N SER A 14 -28.41 -57.74 -18.18
CA SER A 14 -28.03 -56.98 -19.35
C SER A 14 -27.07 -55.86 -18.97
N ASP A 15 -25.97 -55.83 -19.72
CA ASP A 15 -25.11 -54.67 -19.90
C ASP A 15 -25.93 -53.49 -20.43
N SER A 16 -25.96 -52.38 -19.69
CA SER A 16 -26.32 -51.07 -20.22
C SER A 16 -25.72 -49.95 -19.34
N GLY A 17 -24.41 -50.06 -19.10
CA GLY A 17 -23.60 -48.89 -18.75
C GLY A 17 -23.49 -47.99 -19.98
N THR A 18 -24.46 -47.11 -20.16
CA THR A 18 -24.44 -46.05 -21.18
C THR A 18 -23.20 -45.19 -20.95
N THR A 19 -22.13 -45.45 -21.70
CA THR A 19 -21.14 -44.43 -22.06
C THR A 19 -21.85 -43.45 -22.97
N GLY A 20 -22.64 -42.57 -22.36
CA GLY A 20 -23.34 -41.49 -23.07
C GLY A 20 -22.29 -40.63 -23.75
N VAL A 21 -22.28 -40.64 -25.08
CA VAL A 21 -21.55 -39.64 -25.86
C VAL A 21 -22.06 -38.28 -25.39
N PRO A 22 -21.19 -37.38 -24.89
CA PRO A 22 -21.62 -36.08 -24.41
C PRO A 22 -22.38 -35.36 -25.52
N SER A 23 -23.49 -34.72 -25.17
CA SER A 23 -24.28 -33.98 -26.15
C SER A 23 -23.42 -32.86 -26.76
N SER A 24 -23.74 -32.43 -27.99
CA SER A 24 -23.01 -31.34 -28.66
C SER A 24 -22.91 -30.09 -27.77
N ASP A 25 -23.93 -29.81 -26.96
CA ASP A 25 -23.95 -28.69 -26.03
C ASP A 25 -22.98 -28.87 -24.85
N GLN A 26 -22.79 -30.11 -24.37
CA GLN A 26 -21.80 -30.42 -23.32
C GLN A 26 -20.37 -30.33 -23.84
N LEU A 27 -20.12 -30.73 -25.10
CA LEU A 27 -18.82 -30.58 -25.74
C LEU A 27 -18.48 -29.12 -25.99
N ILE A 28 -19.43 -28.30 -26.44
CA ILE A 28 -19.25 -26.86 -26.63
C ILE A 28 -19.01 -26.16 -25.28
N ALA A 29 -19.79 -26.49 -24.24
CA ALA A 29 -19.58 -25.92 -22.91
C ALA A 29 -18.22 -26.31 -22.32
N PHE A 30 -17.76 -27.54 -22.55
CA PHE A 30 -16.43 -28.00 -22.13
C PHE A 30 -15.30 -27.25 -22.86
N ASP A 31 -15.40 -27.09 -24.18
CA ASP A 31 -14.38 -26.43 -24.99
C ASP A 31 -14.29 -24.92 -24.67
N VAL A 32 -15.43 -24.27 -24.46
CA VAL A 32 -15.50 -22.87 -23.99
C VAL A 32 -14.86 -22.74 -22.60
N ASN A 33 -15.12 -23.67 -21.68
CA ASN A 33 -14.54 -23.61 -20.35
C ASN A 33 -13.01 -23.80 -20.38
N CYS A 34 -12.51 -24.76 -21.17
CA CYS A 34 -11.07 -24.95 -21.38
C CYS A 34 -10.39 -23.70 -21.96
N PHE A 35 -11.03 -23.04 -22.94
CA PHE A 35 -10.53 -21.79 -23.51
C PHE A 35 -10.49 -20.65 -22.47
N MET A 36 -11.54 -20.49 -21.67
CA MET A 36 -11.61 -19.47 -20.60
C MET A 36 -10.56 -19.72 -19.51
N ILE A 37 -10.32 -20.98 -19.14
CA ILE A 37 -9.26 -21.36 -18.21
C ILE A 37 -7.90 -20.94 -18.76
N HIS A 38 -7.62 -21.23 -20.04
CA HIS A 38 -6.35 -20.89 -20.65
C HIS A 38 -6.07 -19.38 -20.64
N ILE A 39 -7.03 -18.56 -21.08
CA ILE A 39 -6.92 -17.09 -21.03
C ILE A 39 -6.65 -16.61 -19.60
N LEU A 40 -7.41 -17.13 -18.63
CA LEU A 40 -7.28 -16.72 -17.25
C LEU A 40 -5.90 -17.08 -16.68
N VAL A 41 -5.40 -18.28 -16.97
CA VAL A 41 -4.06 -18.73 -16.56
C VAL A 41 -2.97 -17.83 -17.13
N GLU A 42 -3.02 -17.52 -18.42
CA GLU A 42 -2.04 -16.65 -19.07
C GLU A 42 -1.99 -15.27 -18.40
N GLU A 43 -3.15 -14.64 -18.16
CA GLU A 43 -3.22 -13.33 -17.54
C GLU A 43 -2.80 -13.35 -16.07
N VAL A 44 -3.13 -14.42 -15.33
CA VAL A 44 -2.68 -14.63 -13.94
C VAL A 44 -1.16 -14.72 -13.86
N GLN A 45 -0.55 -15.51 -14.74
CA GLN A 45 0.90 -15.65 -14.81
C GLN A 45 1.56 -14.33 -15.22
N ALA A 46 1.07 -13.67 -16.26
CA ALA A 46 1.57 -12.36 -16.69
C ALA A 46 1.48 -11.32 -15.56
N THR A 47 0.34 -11.23 -14.87
CA THR A 47 0.15 -10.36 -13.71
C THR A 47 1.11 -10.70 -12.56
N PHE A 48 1.30 -11.99 -12.27
CA PHE A 48 2.24 -12.45 -11.24
C PHE A 48 3.68 -12.05 -11.57
N PHE A 49 4.15 -12.31 -12.79
CA PHE A 49 5.50 -11.95 -13.23
C PHE A 49 5.72 -10.44 -13.25
N ALA A 50 4.76 -9.65 -13.77
CA ALA A 50 4.85 -8.19 -13.75
C ALA A 50 4.90 -7.60 -12.32
N LEU A 51 4.28 -8.27 -11.34
CA LEU A 51 4.39 -7.90 -9.93
C LEU A 51 5.76 -8.27 -9.35
N ARG A 52 6.34 -9.40 -9.76
CA ARG A 52 7.68 -9.83 -9.33
C ARG A 52 8.79 -8.99 -9.94
N GLU A 53 8.69 -8.58 -11.20
CA GLU A 53 9.68 -7.69 -11.82
C GLU A 53 9.88 -6.39 -11.03
N LYS A 54 8.82 -5.85 -10.42
CA LYS A 54 8.88 -4.67 -9.55
C LYS A 54 9.70 -4.90 -8.28
N GLN A 55 9.96 -6.15 -7.90
CA GLN A 55 10.71 -6.56 -6.72
C GLN A 55 12.22 -6.72 -6.99
N PHE A 56 12.68 -6.53 -8.23
CA PHE A 56 14.10 -6.62 -8.56
C PHE A 56 14.98 -5.76 -7.61
N PRO A 57 16.09 -6.29 -7.07
CA PRO A 57 16.75 -7.57 -7.40
C PRO A 57 16.26 -8.80 -6.62
N TYR A 58 15.30 -8.65 -5.72
CA TYR A 58 14.88 -9.72 -4.81
C TYR A 58 13.48 -10.23 -5.19
N MET A 59 13.41 -11.39 -5.84
CA MET A 59 12.14 -11.97 -6.33
C MET A 59 11.38 -12.70 -5.22
N GLY A 60 10.87 -11.92 -4.26
CA GLY A 60 10.08 -12.42 -3.13
C GLY A 60 8.70 -12.93 -3.51
N SER A 61 7.84 -13.07 -2.50
CA SER A 61 6.46 -13.48 -2.70
C SER A 61 5.59 -12.32 -3.18
N VAL A 62 4.44 -12.63 -3.79
CA VAL A 62 3.44 -11.64 -4.22
C VAL A 62 2.17 -11.76 -3.39
N CYS A 63 1.48 -10.64 -3.13
CA CYS A 63 0.20 -10.67 -2.41
C CYS A 63 -0.88 -11.36 -3.26
N SER A 64 -1.47 -12.45 -2.75
CA SER A 64 -2.55 -13.19 -3.44
C SER A 64 -3.71 -12.27 -3.81
N LYS A 65 -4.15 -11.44 -2.85
CA LYS A 65 -5.29 -10.53 -3.06
C LYS A 65 -5.01 -9.50 -4.14
N ARG A 66 -3.75 -9.05 -4.28
CA ARG A 66 -3.35 -8.09 -5.33
C ARG A 66 -3.41 -8.71 -6.73
N ILE A 67 -3.09 -10.00 -6.86
CA ILE A 67 -3.26 -10.74 -8.11
C ILE A 67 -4.76 -10.86 -8.40
N GLN A 68 -5.52 -11.40 -7.44
CA GLN A 68 -6.96 -11.62 -7.58
C GLN A 68 -7.72 -10.33 -7.97
N ASP A 69 -7.45 -9.21 -7.29
CA ASP A 69 -8.11 -7.92 -7.56
C ASP A 69 -7.83 -7.42 -8.99
N ARG A 70 -6.62 -7.62 -9.51
CA ARG A 70 -6.27 -7.23 -10.88
C ARG A 70 -6.96 -8.12 -11.90
N ILE A 71 -6.97 -9.43 -11.67
CA ILE A 71 -7.61 -10.38 -12.58
C ILE A 71 -9.12 -10.15 -12.61
N GLN A 72 -9.76 -9.92 -11.46
CA GLN A 72 -11.18 -9.56 -11.41
C GLN A 72 -11.51 -8.27 -12.17
N GLN A 73 -10.59 -7.30 -12.20
CA GLN A 73 -10.78 -6.05 -12.95
C GLN A 73 -10.55 -6.22 -14.45
N LEU A 74 -9.56 -7.02 -14.85
CA LEU A 74 -9.17 -7.19 -16.25
C LEU A 74 -10.06 -8.18 -16.99
N LEU A 75 -10.38 -9.31 -16.34
CA LEU A 75 -11.09 -10.44 -16.91
C LEU A 75 -12.27 -10.87 -16.02
N PRO A 76 -13.28 -10.00 -15.81
CA PRO A 76 -14.38 -10.28 -14.89
C PRO A 76 -15.23 -11.49 -15.33
N VAL A 77 -15.37 -11.71 -16.65
CA VAL A 77 -16.20 -12.80 -17.21
C VAL A 77 -15.51 -14.14 -17.00
N GLU A 78 -14.26 -14.25 -17.42
CA GLU A 78 -13.41 -15.43 -17.29
C GLU A 78 -13.26 -15.78 -15.81
N TYR A 79 -13.01 -14.80 -14.96
CA TYR A 79 -12.93 -14.98 -13.51
C TYR A 79 -14.21 -15.59 -12.94
N THR A 80 -15.38 -15.08 -13.34
CA THR A 80 -16.68 -15.57 -12.86
C THR A 80 -16.91 -17.01 -13.31
N VAL A 81 -16.70 -17.30 -14.60
CA VAL A 81 -16.93 -18.64 -15.15
C VAL A 81 -15.98 -19.68 -14.52
N VAL A 82 -14.70 -19.34 -14.44
CA VAL A 82 -13.66 -20.28 -14.00
C VAL A 82 -13.58 -20.33 -12.49
N VAL A 83 -13.27 -19.21 -11.83
CA VAL A 83 -12.98 -19.21 -10.39
C VAL A 83 -14.25 -19.35 -9.58
N GLU A 84 -15.29 -18.57 -9.87
CA GLU A 84 -16.54 -18.63 -9.12
C GLU A 84 -17.43 -19.82 -9.50
N GLY A 85 -17.37 -20.24 -10.76
CA GLY A 85 -18.08 -21.42 -11.29
C GLY A 85 -17.29 -22.71 -11.10
N ALA A 86 -16.35 -22.99 -12.01
CA ALA A 86 -15.64 -24.28 -12.08
C ALA A 86 -14.83 -24.64 -10.83
N TYR A 87 -14.32 -23.62 -10.12
CA TYR A 87 -13.53 -23.77 -8.89
C TYR A 87 -14.31 -23.41 -7.62
N GLU A 88 -15.64 -23.23 -7.70
CA GLU A 88 -16.52 -22.98 -6.55
C GLU A 88 -16.04 -21.83 -5.64
N ARG A 89 -15.56 -20.74 -6.24
CA ARG A 89 -14.98 -19.55 -5.60
C ARG A 89 -13.63 -19.79 -4.92
N SER A 90 -12.99 -20.93 -5.18
CA SER A 90 -11.69 -21.27 -4.63
C SER A 90 -10.54 -20.75 -5.49
N TRP A 91 -10.14 -19.51 -5.22
CA TRP A 91 -8.98 -18.88 -5.85
C TRP A 91 -7.68 -19.66 -5.64
N GLY A 92 -7.46 -20.19 -4.43
CA GLY A 92 -6.25 -20.95 -4.11
C GLY A 92 -6.14 -22.26 -4.90
N LEU A 93 -7.26 -23.00 -5.04
CA LEU A 93 -7.27 -24.25 -5.81
C LEU A 93 -7.00 -24.00 -7.30
N PHE A 94 -7.57 -22.93 -7.88
CA PHE A 94 -7.28 -22.54 -9.26
C PHE A 94 -5.80 -22.20 -9.47
N LEU A 95 -5.23 -21.38 -8.57
CA LEU A 95 -3.81 -21.01 -8.65
C LEU A 95 -2.88 -22.23 -8.62
N GLU A 96 -3.14 -23.15 -7.69
CA GLU A 96 -2.32 -24.33 -7.50
C GLU A 96 -2.42 -25.31 -8.68
N ARG A 97 -3.64 -25.60 -9.14
CA ARG A 97 -3.88 -26.62 -10.17
C ARG A 97 -3.50 -26.16 -11.57
N ASP A 98 -3.89 -24.94 -11.95
CA ASP A 98 -3.79 -24.50 -13.35
C ASP A 98 -2.73 -23.43 -13.58
N ALA A 99 -2.54 -22.51 -12.62
CA ALA A 99 -1.57 -21.42 -12.78
C ALA A 99 -0.14 -21.79 -12.34
N GLY A 100 0.04 -22.93 -11.64
CA GLY A 100 1.33 -23.36 -11.10
C GLY A 100 1.85 -22.46 -9.98
N ILE A 101 0.96 -21.78 -9.26
CA ILE A 101 1.26 -20.81 -8.20
C ILE A 101 0.78 -21.37 -6.86
N LEU A 102 1.71 -21.47 -5.91
CA LEU A 102 1.41 -21.88 -4.53
C LEU A 102 1.29 -20.65 -3.64
N CYS A 103 0.47 -20.75 -2.60
CA CYS A 103 0.33 -19.67 -1.63
C CYS A 103 0.52 -20.16 -0.19
N TYR A 104 1.08 -19.30 0.65
CA TYR A 104 1.29 -19.53 2.08
C TYR A 104 0.78 -18.33 2.88
N LEU A 105 0.29 -18.60 4.09
CA LEU A 105 -0.15 -17.54 5.00
C LEU A 105 1.08 -16.95 5.70
N HIS A 106 1.26 -15.63 5.62
CA HIS A 106 2.31 -14.95 6.35
C HIS A 106 1.88 -14.71 7.81
N GLU A 107 2.08 -15.74 8.64
CA GLU A 107 1.88 -15.65 10.08
C GLU A 107 3.04 -14.93 10.76
N ASN A 108 2.76 -14.26 11.88
CA ASN A 108 3.68 -13.40 12.65
C ASN A 108 5.14 -13.88 12.58
N CYS A 109 5.92 -13.24 11.71
CA CYS A 109 7.29 -13.62 11.47
C CYS A 109 8.20 -13.14 12.60
N THR A 110 9.14 -13.99 13.00
CA THR A 110 10.30 -13.59 13.81
C THR A 110 11.25 -12.66 13.05
N ARG A 111 11.11 -12.61 11.72
CA ARG A 111 11.88 -11.76 10.81
C ARG A 111 11.33 -10.34 10.80
N GLU A 112 12.04 -9.44 11.46
CA GLU A 112 11.58 -8.06 11.69
C GLU A 112 11.46 -7.22 10.41
N ALA A 113 12.28 -7.48 9.38
CA ALA A 113 12.30 -6.63 8.20
C ALA A 113 11.09 -6.89 7.28
N VAL A 114 10.61 -8.13 7.17
CA VAL A 114 9.38 -8.45 6.40
C VAL A 114 8.18 -7.62 6.85
N GLY A 115 8.05 -7.32 8.15
CA GLY A 115 6.98 -6.50 8.71
C GLY A 115 6.90 -5.08 8.15
N TRP A 116 7.96 -4.62 7.45
CA TRP A 116 7.95 -3.35 6.76
C TRP A 116 7.13 -3.38 5.46
N MET A 117 6.99 -4.55 4.83
CA MET A 117 6.38 -4.73 3.51
C MET A 117 5.11 -5.59 3.54
N ILE A 118 5.05 -6.59 4.42
CA ILE A 118 3.98 -7.59 4.45
C ILE A 118 3.23 -7.48 5.78
N ALA A 119 1.91 -7.32 5.70
CA ALA A 119 1.06 -7.32 6.90
C ALA A 119 0.86 -8.75 7.42
N PRO A 120 0.82 -8.97 8.74
CA PRO A 120 0.45 -10.26 9.32
C PRO A 120 -0.88 -10.78 8.78
N GLY A 121 -0.96 -12.09 8.53
CA GLY A 121 -2.14 -12.73 7.96
C GLY A 121 -2.33 -12.50 6.45
N SER A 122 -1.37 -11.84 5.78
CA SER A 122 -1.42 -11.71 4.32
C SER A 122 -1.15 -13.06 3.65
N LEU A 123 -2.01 -13.47 2.73
CA LEU A 123 -1.76 -14.63 1.87
C LEU A 123 -0.77 -14.25 0.76
N ARG A 124 0.34 -14.97 0.67
CA ARG A 124 1.48 -14.70 -0.21
C ARG A 124 1.70 -15.84 -1.17
N CYS A 125 1.98 -15.53 -2.43
CA CYS A 125 2.11 -16.53 -3.49
C CYS A 125 3.49 -16.52 -4.13
N PHE A 126 3.90 -17.67 -4.63
CA PHE A 126 5.19 -17.98 -5.26
C PHE A 126 5.00 -19.08 -6.31
N LEU A 127 5.98 -19.32 -7.18
CA LEU A 127 5.86 -20.39 -8.18
C LEU A 127 6.05 -21.76 -7.52
N SER A 128 5.29 -22.75 -8.00
CA SER A 128 5.44 -24.15 -7.58
C SER A 128 6.83 -24.74 -7.84
N THR A 129 7.58 -24.16 -8.77
CA THR A 129 8.96 -24.55 -9.11
C THR A 129 10.00 -23.98 -8.15
N GLU A 130 9.61 -23.13 -7.19
CA GLU A 130 10.51 -22.47 -6.26
C GLU A 130 10.48 -23.09 -4.86
N GLU A 131 11.60 -22.98 -4.17
CA GLU A 131 11.69 -23.37 -2.78
C GLU A 131 11.25 -22.22 -1.87
N LEU A 132 10.23 -22.47 -1.03
CA LEU A 132 9.60 -21.46 -0.18
C LEU A 132 10.60 -20.72 0.74
N HIS A 133 11.66 -21.39 1.19
CA HIS A 133 12.65 -20.76 2.07
C HIS A 133 13.43 -19.64 1.35
N HIS A 134 13.85 -19.86 0.09
CA HIS A 134 14.49 -18.85 -0.73
C HIS A 134 13.57 -17.65 -1.01
N VAL A 135 12.28 -17.90 -1.25
CA VAL A 135 11.28 -16.84 -1.43
C VAL A 135 11.15 -15.99 -0.16
N LYS A 136 11.12 -16.63 1.02
CA LYS A 136 11.05 -15.93 2.31
C LYS A 136 12.34 -15.14 2.62
N ASP A 137 13.50 -15.62 2.18
CA ASP A 137 14.76 -14.89 2.29
C ASP A 137 14.75 -13.64 1.39
N ALA A 138 14.25 -13.76 0.15
CA ALA A 138 14.05 -12.62 -0.72
C ALA A 138 13.05 -11.59 -0.14
N ASP A 139 11.96 -12.04 0.48
CA ASP A 139 11.01 -11.15 1.18
C ASP A 139 11.67 -10.37 2.33
N GLU A 140 12.62 -10.99 3.06
CA GLU A 140 13.37 -10.31 4.12
C GLU A 140 14.33 -9.25 3.56
N GLN A 141 15.01 -9.56 2.45
CA GLN A 141 15.87 -8.60 1.75
C GLN A 141 15.07 -7.41 1.20
N LEU A 142 13.90 -7.66 0.62
CA LEU A 142 12.95 -6.61 0.23
C LEU A 142 12.51 -5.78 1.44
N GLY A 143 12.18 -6.43 2.55
CA GLY A 143 11.83 -5.77 3.81
C GLY A 143 12.94 -4.82 4.30
N CYS A 144 14.20 -5.27 4.22
CA CYS A 144 15.36 -4.45 4.56
C CYS A 144 15.49 -3.23 3.66
N LEU A 145 15.36 -3.41 2.34
CA LEU A 145 15.40 -2.33 1.37
C LEU A 145 14.28 -1.30 1.63
N VAL A 146 13.04 -1.78 1.79
CA VAL A 146 11.88 -0.91 2.07
C VAL A 146 12.08 -0.15 3.37
N ARG A 147 12.57 -0.80 4.44
CA ARG A 147 12.91 -0.14 5.70
C ARG A 147 13.91 1.00 5.48
N GLU A 148 14.98 0.74 4.74
CA GLU A 148 15.99 1.74 4.45
C GLU A 148 15.40 2.92 3.67
N LYS A 149 14.64 2.66 2.60
CA LYS A 149 13.96 3.69 1.80
C LYS A 149 12.97 4.51 2.63
N CYS A 150 12.16 3.86 3.45
CA CYS A 150 11.22 4.54 4.35
C CYS A 150 11.90 5.39 5.43
N THR A 151 13.07 4.97 5.92
CA THR A 151 13.75 5.67 7.02
C THR A 151 14.70 6.76 6.53
N LYS A 152 15.30 6.64 5.34
CA LYS A 152 16.27 7.59 4.80
C LYS A 152 15.70 8.51 3.73
N GLU A 153 14.88 7.98 2.80
CA GLU A 153 14.45 8.73 1.61
C GLU A 153 13.06 9.33 1.77
N LEU A 154 12.12 8.56 2.33
CA LEU A 154 10.72 8.97 2.41
C LEU A 154 10.53 10.26 3.19
N GLU A 155 11.30 10.47 4.26
CA GLU A 155 11.26 11.73 5.02
C GLU A 155 11.65 12.93 4.15
N GLY A 156 12.75 12.83 3.39
CA GLY A 156 13.18 13.88 2.48
C GLY A 156 12.15 14.17 1.39
N VAL A 157 11.51 13.14 0.85
CA VAL A 157 10.44 13.29 -0.16
C VAL A 157 9.22 13.99 0.44
N CYS A 158 8.76 13.56 1.62
CA CYS A 158 7.68 14.21 2.35
C CYS A 158 8.03 15.67 2.68
N ARG A 159 9.26 15.94 3.10
CA ARG A 159 9.75 17.30 3.38
C ARG A 159 9.68 18.18 2.15
N ASN A 160 10.23 17.72 1.02
CA ASN A 160 10.20 18.49 -0.22
C ASN A 160 8.76 18.78 -0.68
N LEU A 161 7.88 17.78 -0.66
CA LEU A 161 6.47 17.97 -0.98
C LEU A 161 5.78 19.00 -0.07
N LEU A 162 6.00 18.93 1.24
CA LEU A 162 5.41 19.88 2.19
C LEU A 162 6.00 21.28 2.02
N MET A 163 7.30 21.41 1.74
CA MET A 163 7.95 22.70 1.46
C MET A 163 7.39 23.31 0.16
N GLU A 164 7.20 22.52 -0.90
CA GLU A 164 6.54 22.99 -2.13
C GLU A 164 5.12 23.53 -1.86
N VAL A 165 4.33 22.83 -1.03
CA VAL A 165 3.00 23.31 -0.61
C VAL A 165 3.10 24.58 0.24
N MET A 166 4.08 24.67 1.13
CA MET A 166 4.32 25.86 1.94
C MET A 166 4.64 27.07 1.05
N PHE A 167 5.57 26.93 0.10
CA PHE A 167 5.96 28.02 -0.80
C PHE A 167 4.79 28.48 -1.69
N THR A 168 3.97 27.55 -2.21
CA THR A 168 2.78 27.92 -2.99
C THR A 168 1.72 28.62 -2.14
N THR A 169 1.52 28.17 -0.89
CA THR A 169 0.58 28.79 0.06
C THR A 169 1.04 30.20 0.43
N TRP A 170 2.34 30.38 0.69
CA TRP A 170 2.91 31.67 1.05
C TRP A 170 2.85 32.68 -0.10
N ARG A 171 3.21 32.29 -1.34
CA ARG A 171 3.05 33.16 -2.51
C ARG A 171 1.58 33.54 -2.76
N GLY A 172 0.64 32.63 -2.54
CA GLY A 172 -0.80 32.94 -2.64
C GLY A 172 -1.28 34.01 -1.64
N VAL A 173 -0.59 34.17 -0.51
CA VAL A 173 -0.86 35.21 0.49
C VAL A 173 -0.35 36.58 0.03
N ASP A 174 0.82 36.64 -0.61
CA ASP A 174 1.38 37.90 -1.14
C ASP A 174 0.59 38.40 -2.37
N PHE A 175 0.02 37.50 -3.18
CA PHE A 175 -0.86 37.85 -4.30
C PHE A 175 -2.15 38.59 -3.88
N LEU A 176 -2.65 38.38 -2.66
CA LEU A 176 -3.80 39.09 -2.12
C LEU A 176 -3.46 40.53 -1.66
N ASN A 177 -2.17 40.87 -1.56
CA ASN A 177 -1.68 42.21 -1.21
C ASN A 177 -1.17 43.03 -2.41
N GLY A 178 -1.41 42.56 -3.65
CA GLY A 178 -1.29 43.37 -4.86
C GLY A 178 -0.06 43.08 -5.70
N CYS A 179 -0.07 41.96 -6.45
CA CYS A 179 0.59 41.90 -7.75
C CYS A 179 0.02 40.71 -8.55
N GLN A 180 -0.76 41.00 -9.59
CA GLN A 180 -1.30 39.99 -10.52
C GLN A 180 -0.29 39.71 -11.61
N THR A 181 0.58 38.71 -11.47
CA THR A 181 1.05 37.93 -12.64
C THR A 181 1.86 36.70 -12.23
N VAL A 182 1.58 35.58 -12.92
CA VAL A 182 2.30 34.30 -12.93
C VAL A 182 1.87 33.26 -11.89
N LEU A 183 0.80 32.51 -12.19
CA LEU A 183 0.47 31.25 -11.51
C LEU A 183 -0.06 30.23 -12.53
N GLU A 184 0.83 29.79 -13.43
CA GLU A 184 0.64 28.55 -14.21
C GLU A 184 1.74 27.51 -13.95
N LEU A 185 2.65 27.76 -13.01
CA LEU A 185 3.76 26.85 -12.72
C LEU A 185 3.56 26.23 -11.32
N CYS A 186 3.28 24.92 -11.34
CA CYS A 186 3.09 24.01 -10.21
C CYS A 186 1.68 24.00 -9.59
N ASP A 187 0.67 23.60 -10.36
CA ASP A 187 -0.54 23.01 -9.78
C ASP A 187 -0.17 21.66 -9.14
N ILE A 188 0.26 21.70 -7.88
CA ILE A 188 0.49 20.50 -7.08
C ILE A 188 -0.90 19.95 -6.75
N GLY A 189 -1.45 19.20 -7.70
CA GLY A 189 -2.85 18.76 -7.70
C GLY A 189 -3.34 18.31 -6.32
N ASN A 190 -4.54 18.76 -5.94
CA ASN A 190 -5.31 18.33 -4.77
C ASN A 190 -4.55 18.16 -3.42
N LEU A 191 -3.44 18.86 -3.14
CA LEU A 191 -2.86 18.96 -1.78
C LEU A 191 -3.52 20.07 -0.94
N SER A 192 -4.80 20.35 -1.20
CA SER A 192 -5.57 21.42 -0.57
C SER A 192 -5.64 21.30 0.96
N PHE A 193 -5.74 20.07 1.49
CA PHE A 193 -5.72 19.83 2.93
C PHE A 193 -4.41 20.28 3.56
N TRP A 194 -3.28 20.08 2.87
CA TRP A 194 -1.99 20.51 3.36
C TRP A 194 -1.84 22.03 3.35
N LYS A 195 -2.44 22.75 2.40
CA LYS A 195 -2.40 24.22 2.38
C LYS A 195 -2.93 24.80 3.69
N SER A 196 -4.13 24.40 4.12
CA SER A 196 -4.74 24.89 5.37
C SER A 196 -3.96 24.48 6.61
N LEU A 197 -3.42 23.24 6.64
CA LEU A 197 -2.63 22.76 7.77
C LEU A 197 -1.30 23.52 7.90
N LEU A 198 -0.58 23.70 6.79
CA LEU A 198 0.70 24.42 6.79
C LEU A 198 0.52 25.92 6.99
N GLU A 199 -0.62 26.50 6.60
CA GLU A 199 -0.94 27.89 6.90
C GLU A 199 -0.99 28.14 8.42
N ILE A 200 -1.66 27.25 9.17
CA ILE A 200 -1.74 27.32 10.63
C ILE A 200 -0.37 27.03 11.27
N MET A 201 0.32 26.00 10.78
CA MET A 201 1.50 25.44 11.48
C MET A 201 2.80 26.15 11.14
N TRP A 202 3.01 26.58 9.90
CA TRP A 202 4.29 27.09 9.41
C TRP A 202 4.22 28.53 8.87
N VAL A 203 3.15 28.91 8.15
CA VAL A 203 3.10 30.24 7.50
C VAL A 203 2.68 31.34 8.47
N ARG A 204 1.63 31.12 9.27
CA ARG A 204 1.13 32.08 10.26
C ARG A 204 1.00 31.42 11.64
N PRO A 205 2.12 30.96 12.23
CA PRO A 205 2.07 30.27 13.50
C PRO A 205 1.57 31.21 14.61
N ARG A 206 0.52 30.78 15.32
CA ARG A 206 -0.02 31.48 16.49
C ARG A 206 -0.02 30.56 17.70
N GLU A 207 0.50 31.04 18.82
CA GLU A 207 0.51 30.29 20.08
C GLU A 207 -0.90 29.80 20.43
N GLY A 208 -1.01 28.56 20.90
CA GLY A 208 -2.29 27.94 21.25
C GLY A 208 -3.05 27.36 20.07
N SER A 209 -2.61 27.60 18.82
CA SER A 209 -3.16 26.87 17.67
C SER A 209 -2.80 25.39 17.77
N SER A 210 -3.75 24.54 17.36
CA SER A 210 -3.56 23.10 17.38
C SER A 210 -4.14 22.41 16.16
N VAL A 211 -3.50 21.32 15.74
CA VAL A 211 -3.95 20.42 14.67
C VAL A 211 -4.08 19.02 15.24
N ARG A 212 -5.25 18.41 15.14
CA ARG A 212 -5.43 17.02 15.61
C ARG A 212 -4.76 16.06 14.64
N LEU A 213 -4.15 15.02 15.18
CA LEU A 213 -3.49 13.97 14.40
C LEU A 213 -4.42 13.31 13.37
N ARG A 214 -5.70 13.14 13.70
CA ARG A 214 -6.72 12.62 12.78
C ARG A 214 -6.94 13.51 11.55
N ASP A 215 -6.78 14.82 11.72
CA ASP A 215 -6.98 15.79 10.63
C ASP A 215 -5.78 15.75 9.65
N ILE A 216 -4.63 15.22 10.10
CA ILE A 216 -3.43 14.97 9.29
C ILE A 216 -3.57 13.70 8.44
N GLU A 217 -4.30 12.68 8.90
CA GLU A 217 -4.41 11.38 8.23
C GLU A 217 -4.93 11.50 6.79
N ARG A 218 -5.95 12.34 6.58
CA ARG A 218 -6.51 12.60 5.24
C ARG A 218 -5.48 13.30 4.34
N GLY A 219 -4.73 14.25 4.88
CA GLY A 219 -3.61 14.87 4.17
C GLY A 219 -2.54 13.84 3.79
N CYS A 220 -2.22 12.89 4.67
CA CYS A 220 -1.24 11.84 4.37
C CYS A 220 -1.69 10.87 3.29
N GLN A 221 -3.00 10.62 3.14
CA GLN A 221 -3.54 9.84 2.02
C GLN A 221 -3.28 10.54 0.67
N GLN A 222 -3.51 11.86 0.61
CA GLN A 222 -3.20 12.65 -0.57
C GLN A 222 -1.69 12.65 -0.84
N LEU A 223 -0.88 12.90 0.19
CA LEU A 223 0.56 12.92 0.06
C LEU A 223 1.13 11.58 -0.41
N ALA A 224 0.56 10.45 0.04
CA ALA A 224 0.95 9.12 -0.39
C ALA A 224 0.76 8.90 -1.91
N PHE A 225 -0.26 9.51 -2.52
CA PHE A 225 -0.42 9.50 -3.97
C PHE A 225 0.76 10.19 -4.67
N HIS A 226 1.12 11.41 -4.22
CA HIS A 226 2.26 12.15 -4.80
C HIS A 226 3.60 11.44 -4.55
N VAL A 227 3.80 10.89 -3.35
CA VAL A 227 4.97 10.07 -3.02
C VAL A 227 5.07 8.88 -3.98
N ARG A 228 3.96 8.21 -4.29
CA ARG A 228 3.98 7.07 -5.20
C ARG A 228 4.38 7.44 -6.62
N VAL A 229 3.93 8.59 -7.11
CA VAL A 229 4.32 9.11 -8.43
C VAL A 229 5.82 9.44 -8.46
N ARG A 230 6.38 9.98 -7.36
CA ARG A 230 7.79 10.40 -7.27
C ARG A 230 8.75 9.27 -6.89
N CYS A 231 8.27 8.20 -6.27
CA CYS A 231 9.09 7.14 -5.69
C CYS A 231 8.63 5.75 -6.16
N ARG A 232 9.28 5.24 -7.21
CA ARG A 232 8.96 3.93 -7.81
C ARG A 232 9.05 2.75 -6.83
N TRP A 233 9.98 2.80 -5.86
CA TRP A 233 10.12 1.73 -4.85
C TRP A 233 8.86 1.53 -3.99
N THR A 234 7.96 2.51 -3.93
CA THR A 234 6.71 2.41 -3.17
C THR A 234 5.69 1.45 -3.80
N GLU A 235 5.93 0.94 -5.01
CA GLU A 235 5.14 -0.12 -5.63
C GLU A 235 5.23 -1.46 -4.87
N LEU A 236 6.28 -1.63 -4.08
CA LEU A 236 6.49 -2.77 -3.16
C LEU A 236 5.52 -2.74 -1.97
N LEU A 237 4.98 -1.56 -1.65
CA LEU A 237 4.11 -1.34 -0.51
C LEU A 237 2.63 -1.39 -0.89
N GLY A 238 1.82 -2.04 -0.06
CA GLY A 238 0.38 -1.83 -0.08
C GLY A 238 0.02 -0.39 0.32
N ASN A 239 -1.13 0.11 -0.14
CA ASN A 239 -1.57 1.50 0.12
C ASN A 239 -1.60 1.82 1.62
N ALA A 240 -2.13 0.90 2.44
CA ALA A 240 -2.22 1.08 3.88
C ALA A 240 -0.85 1.24 4.55
N LEU A 241 0.15 0.44 4.15
CA LEU A 241 1.51 0.55 4.66
C LEU A 241 2.18 1.84 4.19
N LEU A 242 2.01 2.21 2.91
CA LEU A 242 2.54 3.46 2.40
C LEU A 242 1.99 4.67 3.16
N VAL A 243 0.68 4.75 3.35
CA VAL A 243 0.04 5.84 4.12
C VAL A 243 0.55 5.86 5.55
N LYS A 244 0.70 4.69 6.20
CA LYS A 244 1.27 4.58 7.56
C LYS A 244 2.70 5.14 7.63
N TYR A 245 3.56 4.84 6.65
CA TYR A 245 4.93 5.36 6.65
C TYR A 245 5.00 6.84 6.29
N VAL A 246 4.19 7.29 5.33
CA VAL A 246 4.05 8.70 5.00
C VAL A 246 3.62 9.49 6.23
N TYR A 247 2.62 9.00 6.96
CA TYR A 247 2.16 9.62 8.20
C TYR A 247 3.28 9.75 9.23
N LYS A 248 4.05 8.68 9.47
CA LYS A 248 5.20 8.72 10.38
C LYS A 248 6.27 9.73 9.92
N SER A 249 6.60 9.74 8.63
CA SER A 249 7.58 10.66 8.06
C SER A 249 7.13 12.10 8.14
N VAL A 250 5.86 12.38 7.85
CA VAL A 250 5.29 13.72 7.95
C VAL A 250 5.30 14.22 9.39
N LEU A 251 4.93 13.39 10.36
CA LEU A 251 5.05 13.78 11.77
C LEU A 251 6.49 14.12 12.15
N ARG A 252 7.49 13.37 11.64
CA ARG A 252 8.90 13.71 11.86
C ARG A 252 9.28 15.03 11.20
N VAL A 253 8.83 15.30 9.99
CA VAL A 253 9.08 16.57 9.30
C VAL A 253 8.48 17.74 10.09
N LEU A 254 7.22 17.64 10.51
CA LEU A 254 6.53 18.68 11.29
C LEU A 254 7.18 18.88 12.67
N LEU A 255 7.69 17.81 13.27
CA LEU A 255 8.39 17.85 14.55
C LEU A 255 9.90 18.06 14.42
N ASN A 256 10.49 18.27 13.25
CA ASN A 256 11.93 18.57 13.06
C ASN A 256 12.17 19.23 11.70
N ALA A 257 11.75 20.48 11.54
CA ALA A 257 11.81 21.15 10.25
C ALA A 257 13.21 21.62 9.82
N ASN A 258 14.19 21.72 10.73
CA ASN A 258 15.64 21.74 10.43
C ASN A 258 16.45 21.18 11.63
N PRO A 259 17.48 20.34 11.40
CA PRO A 259 18.35 19.80 12.46
C PRO A 259 19.20 20.90 13.14
N PRO A 260 19.70 20.71 14.38
CA PRO A 260 19.85 19.42 15.08
C PRO A 260 18.64 18.99 15.93
N ALA A 261 18.67 17.73 16.34
CA ALA A 261 17.65 17.06 17.16
C ALA A 261 17.53 17.69 18.55
N MET A 262 16.35 17.59 19.15
CA MET A 262 16.06 18.24 20.43
C MET A 262 16.07 17.27 21.60
N GLU A 263 16.75 17.70 22.65
CA GLU A 263 16.55 17.22 24.01
C GLU A 263 15.14 17.57 24.50
N PRO A 264 14.57 16.78 25.45
CA PRO A 264 13.26 17.05 26.01
C PRO A 264 13.22 18.44 26.66
N GLY A 265 12.50 19.38 26.03
CA GLY A 265 12.24 20.70 26.60
C GLY A 265 11.19 20.57 27.71
N ALA A 266 11.54 21.00 28.92
CA ALA A 266 10.58 21.11 30.00
C ALA A 266 9.52 22.17 29.68
N GLY A 267 8.24 21.80 29.85
CA GLY A 267 7.15 22.77 30.01
C GLY A 267 6.31 23.05 28.76
N CYS A 268 5.30 22.21 28.52
CA CYS A 268 3.99 22.70 28.09
C CYS A 268 2.92 21.66 28.44
N VAL A 269 2.57 21.59 29.73
CA VAL A 269 1.40 20.81 30.18
C VAL A 269 0.20 21.77 30.16
N ARG A 270 -0.45 21.89 29.02
CA ARG A 270 -1.83 22.37 28.93
C ARG A 270 -2.75 21.17 28.68
N GLU A 271 -3.96 21.22 29.23
CA GLU A 271 -5.03 20.24 29.00
C GLU A 271 -5.49 20.28 27.54
N VAL A 272 -4.69 19.71 26.64
CA VAL A 272 -5.01 19.56 25.23
C VAL A 272 -5.31 18.07 24.99
N PRO A 273 -6.34 17.74 24.21
CA PRO A 273 -6.63 16.35 23.88
C PRO A 273 -5.40 15.66 23.30
N VAL A 274 -5.02 14.55 23.95
CA VAL A 274 -3.94 13.65 23.51
C VAL A 274 -4.10 13.35 22.02
N GLY A 275 -3.01 13.47 21.27
CA GLY A 275 -3.03 13.24 19.82
C GLY A 275 -3.31 14.49 19.00
N SER A 276 -2.73 15.62 19.40
CA SER A 276 -2.69 16.88 18.64
C SER A 276 -1.27 17.46 18.57
N LEU A 277 -0.94 18.11 17.46
CA LEU A 277 0.21 19.01 17.34
C LEU A 277 -0.22 20.40 17.86
N LEU A 278 0.53 20.96 18.80
CA LEU A 278 0.23 22.23 19.47
C LEU A 278 1.37 23.22 19.28
N LEU A 279 1.05 24.44 18.88
CA LEU A 279 2.02 25.54 18.80
C LEU A 279 2.21 26.19 20.17
N CYS A 280 3.43 26.17 20.68
CA CYS A 280 3.81 26.70 21.98
C CYS A 280 4.94 27.72 21.83
N ARG A 281 5.00 28.71 22.73
CA ARG A 281 6.19 29.56 22.84
C ARG A 281 7.31 28.82 23.58
N HIS A 282 8.52 28.91 23.06
CA HIS A 282 9.71 28.34 23.68
C HIS A 282 10.67 29.44 24.14
N GLY A 283 11.02 29.41 25.43
CA GLY A 283 11.96 30.35 26.02
C GLY A 283 11.46 31.80 26.07
N SER A 284 12.38 32.73 26.30
CA SER A 284 12.14 34.18 26.43
C SER A 284 12.17 34.95 25.11
N ALA A 285 12.38 34.25 23.97
CA ALA A 285 12.71 34.84 22.67
C ALA A 285 11.52 34.89 21.68
N ASP A 286 10.28 34.72 22.14
CA ASP A 286 9.06 34.69 21.29
C ASP A 286 9.06 33.63 20.16
N GLU A 287 9.96 32.64 20.23
CA GLU A 287 10.05 31.54 19.26
C GLU A 287 8.83 30.60 19.41
N VAL A 288 8.12 30.33 18.31
CA VAL A 288 7.02 29.37 18.29
C VAL A 288 7.52 28.00 17.82
N ILE A 289 7.27 26.98 18.64
CA ILE A 289 7.61 25.58 18.40
C ILE A 289 6.35 24.72 18.22
N VAL A 290 6.49 23.59 17.55
CA VAL A 290 5.45 22.57 17.43
C VAL A 290 5.69 21.50 18.50
N THR A 291 4.69 21.13 19.29
CA THR A 291 4.77 20.06 20.29
C THR A 291 3.73 18.98 20.00
N LEU A 292 4.08 17.71 20.24
CA LEU A 292 3.12 16.61 20.18
C LEU A 292 2.56 16.35 21.59
N THR A 293 1.30 16.69 21.78
CA THR A 293 0.58 16.55 23.05
C THR A 293 0.62 15.12 23.59
N GLY A 294 0.81 14.98 24.91
CA GLY A 294 0.97 13.67 25.57
C GLY A 294 2.33 13.01 25.34
N THR A 295 3.30 13.71 24.74
CA THR A 295 4.67 13.22 24.54
C THR A 295 5.69 14.31 24.80
N ASN A 296 6.97 13.93 24.97
CA ASN A 296 8.09 14.88 25.06
C ASN A 296 8.67 15.26 23.68
N ARG A 297 7.91 15.07 22.61
CA ARG A 297 8.36 15.37 21.24
C ARG A 297 7.93 16.76 20.82
N TRP A 298 8.86 17.52 20.27
CA TRP A 298 8.63 18.85 19.75
C TRP A 298 9.51 19.08 18.51
N GLY A 299 9.27 20.17 17.77
CA GLY A 299 9.97 20.61 16.56
C GLY A 299 10.02 22.12 16.41
N ARG A 300 11.08 22.64 15.77
CA ARG A 300 11.10 24.03 15.29
C ARG A 300 10.37 24.16 13.96
N ILE A 301 9.72 25.31 13.76
CA ILE A 301 9.14 25.71 12.48
C ILE A 301 10.28 26.05 11.51
N PRO A 302 10.21 25.68 10.22
CA PRO A 302 11.29 25.98 9.29
C PRO A 302 11.43 27.50 9.11
N SER A 303 12.66 28.00 9.22
CA SER A 303 12.99 29.38 8.88
C SER A 303 12.89 29.57 7.36
N ILE A 304 12.17 30.60 6.91
CA ILE A 304 12.12 30.97 5.49
C ILE A 304 13.50 31.53 5.11
N PRO A 305 14.19 30.98 4.10
CA PRO A 305 15.50 31.50 3.71
C PRO A 305 15.41 32.97 3.27
N GLU A 306 16.29 33.82 3.80
CA GLU A 306 16.32 35.27 3.48
C GLU A 306 16.42 35.55 1.98
N ASP A 307 17.06 34.66 1.22
CA ASP A 307 17.21 34.79 -0.24
C ASP A 307 15.87 34.69 -0.97
N VAL A 308 14.93 33.92 -0.40
CA VAL A 308 13.55 33.83 -0.91
C VAL A 308 12.78 35.08 -0.51
N VAL A 309 13.02 35.63 0.69
CA VAL A 309 12.44 36.90 1.15
C VAL A 309 12.90 38.07 0.25
N ARG A 310 14.20 38.14 -0.08
CA ARG A 310 14.79 39.19 -0.92
C ARG A 310 14.45 39.09 -2.41
N GLN A 311 14.03 37.92 -2.90
CA GLN A 311 13.52 37.76 -4.27
C GLN A 311 12.05 38.20 -4.39
N ILE A 312 11.41 38.56 -3.28
CA ILE A 312 10.01 38.93 -3.17
C ILE A 312 9.82 40.41 -2.78
N GLU A 313 10.84 41.04 -2.18
CA GLU A 313 10.93 42.51 -2.01
C GLU A 313 11.35 43.23 -3.31
#